data_AF-A0A496ZJT4-F1
#
_entry.id   AF-A0A496ZJT4-F1
#
_cell.length_a   1.000
_cell.length_b   1.000
_cell.length_c   1.000
_cell.angle_alpha   90.00
_cell.angle_beta   90.00
_cell.angle_gamma   90.00
#
_symmetry.space_group_name_H-M   'P 1'
#
loop_
_entity.id
_entity.type
_entity.pdbx_description
1 polymer ?
#
loop_
_entity_poly.entity_id
_entity_poly.type
_entity_poly.pdbx_seq_one_letter_code
_entity_poly.pdbx_strand_id
1 'polypeptide(L)'
;MVVKGNPKRLIIGLWALAALLILWYNAAAMISLIDKPFPVLSSDARATIAKWQRLESYIAIRLKEIIDLKEIEKIFARIDFNKTKAVLPAKKAEPRPKPAQKPEPVRKKKIELPSLNGIMAVYSTDGDVVYLAVIDGKTREKKSRVGDFVIERIDAKGILLAQNKESWFVPAPTVEFSVDTSMEE
;
A
#
# COMPACT_ATOMS: atom_id res chain seq x y z
N MET A 1 35.67 51.54 -36.77
CA MET A 1 36.79 50.72 -36.23
C MET A 1 36.57 49.28 -36.67
N VAL A 2 37.30 48.81 -37.68
CA VAL A 2 37.27 47.40 -38.10
C VAL A 2 38.23 46.65 -37.19
N VAL A 3 37.70 45.89 -36.24
CA VAL A 3 38.52 45.05 -35.36
C VAL A 3 39.20 44.00 -36.23
N LYS A 4 40.53 44.10 -36.37
CA LYS A 4 41.35 43.15 -37.12
C LYS A 4 41.34 41.82 -36.35
N GLY A 5 40.37 40.96 -36.66
CA GLY A 5 40.18 39.68 -35.99
C GLY A 5 41.35 38.73 -36.23
N ASN A 6 41.81 38.07 -35.17
CA ASN A 6 42.87 37.06 -35.28
C ASN A 6 42.29 35.82 -35.99
N PRO A 7 42.83 35.41 -37.15
CA PRO A 7 42.28 34.29 -37.93
C PRO A 7 42.28 32.97 -37.15
N LYS A 8 43.18 32.81 -36.18
CA LYS A 8 43.20 31.63 -35.29
C LYS A 8 41.95 31.53 -34.42
N ARG A 9 41.39 32.67 -33.99
CA ARG A 9 40.16 32.69 -33.17
C ARG A 9 38.92 32.33 -33.99
N LEU A 10 38.91 32.67 -35.28
CA LEU A 10 37.83 32.26 -36.20
C LEU A 10 37.83 30.75 -36.42
N ILE A 11 39.00 30.14 -36.59
CA ILE A 11 39.13 28.69 -36.76
C ILE A 11 38.65 27.95 -35.50
N ILE A 12 39.08 28.40 -34.31
CA ILE A 12 38.63 27.81 -33.04
C ILE A 12 37.12 27.96 -32.86
N GLY A 13 36.57 29.14 -33.18
CA GLY A 13 35.13 29.39 -33.13
C GLY A 13 34.35 28.48 -34.09
N LEU A 14 34.87 28.24 -35.29
CA LEU A 14 34.25 27.36 -36.27
C LEU A 14 34.22 25.90 -35.79
N TRP A 15 35.31 25.42 -35.20
CA TRP A 15 35.36 24.07 -34.61
C TRP A 15 34.44 23.92 -33.40
N ALA A 16 34.35 24.94 -32.54
CA ALA A 16 33.42 24.95 -31.43
C ALA A 16 31.96 24.92 -31.91
N LEU A 17 31.64 25.68 -32.96
CA LEU A 17 30.31 25.67 -33.58
C LEU A 17 29.97 24.30 -34.20
N ALA A 18 30.94 23.69 -34.90
CA ALA A 18 30.77 22.36 -35.49
C ALA A 18 30.54 21.29 -34.41
N ALA A 19 31.31 21.32 -33.31
CA ALA A 19 31.12 20.41 -32.18
C ALA A 19 29.74 20.59 -31.53
N LEU A 20 29.28 21.84 -31.37
CA LEU A 20 27.95 22.16 -30.83
C LEU A 20 26.83 21.62 -31.74
N LEU A 21 26.98 21.78 -33.06
CA LEU A 21 26.02 21.26 -34.05
C LEU A 21 25.96 19.73 -34.04
N ILE A 22 27.10 19.05 -33.93
CA ILE A 22 27.15 17.59 -33.81
C ILE A 22 26.47 17.16 -32.51
N LEU A 23 26.77 17.81 -31.39
CA LEU A 23 26.12 17.54 -30.11
C LEU A 23 24.60 17.71 -30.20
N TRP A 24 24.14 18.82 -30.80
CA TRP A 24 22.72 19.10 -30.99
C TRP A 24 22.05 18.06 -31.88
N TYR A 25 22.67 17.69 -33.00
CA TYR A 25 22.14 16.69 -33.91
C TYR A 25 21.99 15.32 -33.23
N ASN A 26 23.00 14.90 -32.47
CA ASN A 26 22.95 13.64 -31.72
C ASN A 26 21.93 13.68 -30.58
N ALA A 27 21.83 14.80 -29.85
CA ALA A 27 20.84 14.98 -28.79
C ALA A 27 19.40 14.96 -29.35
N ALA A 28 19.16 15.65 -30.46
CA ALA A 28 17.87 15.64 -31.14
C ALA A 28 17.49 14.23 -31.64
N ALA A 29 18.44 13.47 -32.17
CA ALA A 29 18.23 12.08 -32.54
C ALA A 29 17.87 11.21 -31.32
N MET A 30 18.51 11.45 -30.17
CA MET A 30 18.21 10.73 -28.92
C MET A 30 16.82 11.08 -28.37
N ILE A 31 16.40 12.34 -28.43
CA ILE A 31 15.05 12.76 -28.03
C ILE A 31 14.01 12.09 -28.94
N SER A 32 14.28 11.98 -30.24
CA SER A 32 13.38 11.29 -31.17
C SER A 32 13.23 9.78 -30.90
N LEU A 33 14.20 9.16 -30.20
CA LEU A 33 14.12 7.79 -29.71
C LEU A 33 13.30 7.67 -28.42
N ILE A 34 13.24 8.74 -27.62
CA ILE A 34 12.42 8.81 -26.39
C ILE A 34 10.95 9.10 -26.74
N ASP A 35 10.71 9.96 -27.74
CA ASP A 35 9.35 10.35 -28.16
C ASP A 35 8.65 9.33 -29.06
N LYS A 36 9.39 8.42 -29.71
CA LYS A 36 8.75 7.30 -30.40
C LYS A 36 8.35 6.26 -29.34
N PRO A 37 7.05 5.98 -29.13
CA PRO A 37 6.66 4.86 -28.29
C PRO A 37 7.31 3.62 -28.90
N PHE A 38 8.26 2.99 -28.21
CA PHE A 38 8.97 1.88 -28.83
C PHE A 38 7.91 0.86 -29.30
N PRO A 39 7.89 0.49 -30.58
CA PRO A 39 6.81 -0.34 -31.12
C PRO A 39 6.82 -1.78 -30.56
N VAL A 40 7.79 -2.11 -29.69
CA VAL A 40 7.95 -3.42 -29.07
C VAL A 40 8.23 -3.29 -27.56
N LEU A 41 7.44 -2.49 -26.82
CA LEU A 41 7.39 -2.70 -25.37
C LEU A 41 6.61 -4.00 -25.13
N SER A 42 7.28 -4.97 -24.49
CA SER A 42 6.63 -6.12 -23.85
C SER A 42 5.48 -5.64 -22.96
N SER A 43 4.49 -6.50 -22.74
CA SER A 43 3.34 -6.19 -21.86
C SER A 43 3.78 -5.61 -20.51
N ASP A 44 4.92 -6.07 -20.01
CA ASP A 44 5.49 -5.69 -18.72
C ASP A 44 6.03 -4.26 -18.73
N ALA A 45 6.71 -3.85 -19.81
CA ALA A 45 7.22 -2.49 -19.91
C ALA A 45 6.07 -1.46 -20.01
N ARG A 46 4.96 -1.81 -20.68
CA ARG A 46 3.74 -0.96 -20.70
C ARG A 46 3.09 -0.90 -19.33
N ALA A 47 3.05 -2.01 -18.60
CA ALA A 47 2.52 -2.04 -17.24
C ALA A 47 3.36 -1.18 -16.29
N THR A 48 4.69 -1.16 -16.46
CA THR A 48 5.59 -0.32 -15.67
C THR A 48 5.41 1.17 -15.96
N ILE A 49 5.29 1.56 -17.24
CA ILE A 49 5.01 2.96 -17.60
C ILE A 49 3.65 3.40 -17.06
N ALA A 50 2.61 2.57 -17.15
CA ALA A 50 1.31 2.88 -16.60
C ALA A 50 1.32 3.03 -15.07
N LYS A 51 2.13 2.22 -14.36
CA LYS A 51 2.35 2.36 -12.93
C LYS A 51 3.09 3.66 -12.59
N TRP A 52 4.09 4.04 -13.39
CA TRP A 52 4.84 5.27 -13.22
C TRP A 52 3.95 6.52 -13.41
N GLN A 53 3.16 6.55 -14.48
CA GLN A 53 2.22 7.64 -14.74
C GLN A 53 1.16 7.79 -13.64
N ARG A 54 0.70 6.68 -13.06
CA ARG A 54 -0.17 6.73 -11.87
C ARG A 54 0.55 7.36 -10.70
N LEU A 55 1.79 6.96 -10.41
CA LEU A 55 2.57 7.53 -9.31
C LEU A 55 2.76 9.06 -9.46
N GLU A 56 3.12 9.52 -10.66
CA GLU A 56 3.24 10.95 -10.97
C GLU A 56 1.93 11.71 -10.71
N SER A 57 0.79 11.14 -11.11
CA SER A 57 -0.52 11.75 -10.85
C SER A 57 -0.85 11.83 -9.35
N TYR A 58 -0.49 10.81 -8.57
CA TYR A 58 -0.68 10.80 -7.11
C TYR A 58 0.20 11.84 -6.41
N ILE A 59 1.45 11.98 -6.83
CA ILE A 59 2.39 12.99 -6.31
C ILE A 59 1.87 14.40 -6.62
N ALA A 60 1.39 14.64 -7.84
CA ALA A 60 0.85 15.94 -8.24
C ALA A 60 -0.40 16.35 -7.45
N ILE A 61 -1.28 15.39 -7.14
CA ILE A 61 -2.49 15.62 -6.32
C ILE A 61 -2.10 15.89 -4.86
N ARG A 62 -1.19 15.09 -4.28
CA ARG A 62 -0.72 15.25 -2.89
C ARG A 62 0.03 16.56 -2.65
N LEU A 63 0.87 17.00 -3.59
CA LEU A 63 1.55 18.30 -3.45
C LEU A 63 0.57 19.47 -3.46
N LYS A 64 -0.54 19.35 -4.21
CA LYS A 64 -1.58 20.39 -4.23
C LYS A 64 -2.38 20.44 -2.92
N GLU A 65 -2.59 19.29 -2.29
CA GLU A 65 -3.30 19.13 -1.02
C GLU A 65 -2.46 19.63 0.19
N ILE A 66 -1.14 19.45 0.14
CA ILE A 66 -0.22 19.96 1.18
C ILE A 66 -0.12 21.49 1.15
N ILE A 67 -0.37 22.17 0.04
CA ILE A 67 -0.32 23.65 -0.01
C ILE A 67 -1.54 24.30 0.70
N ASP A 68 -2.59 23.53 1.02
CA ASP A 68 -3.79 24.01 1.73
C ASP A 68 -3.69 23.86 3.28
N LEU A 69 -2.47 23.94 3.81
CA LEU A 69 -2.13 23.85 5.24
C LEU A 69 -2.80 24.88 6.15
N LYS A 70 -3.54 25.87 5.61
CA LYS A 70 -4.31 26.84 6.40
C LYS A 70 -5.63 26.31 6.95
N GLU A 71 -6.18 25.21 6.42
CA GLU A 71 -7.43 24.63 6.93
C GLU A 71 -7.23 23.60 8.06
N ILE A 72 -6.04 22.99 8.15
CA ILE A 72 -5.77 21.91 9.10
C ILE A 72 -5.71 22.41 10.55
N GLU A 73 -5.19 23.62 10.80
CA GLU A 73 -5.18 24.23 12.15
C GLU A 73 -6.60 24.46 12.72
N LYS A 74 -7.61 24.64 11.86
CA LYS A 74 -8.99 24.89 12.28
C LYS A 74 -9.71 23.62 12.73
N ILE A 75 -9.26 22.45 12.27
CA ILE A 75 -9.84 21.14 12.62
C ILE A 75 -9.32 20.67 13.98
N PHE A 76 -8.05 20.95 14.30
CA PHE A 76 -7.48 20.59 15.61
C PHE A 76 -7.96 21.45 16.78
N ALA A 77 -8.46 22.67 16.52
CA ALA A 77 -9.02 23.55 17.56
C ALA A 77 -10.43 23.17 18.05
N ARG A 78 -11.08 22.14 17.47
CA ARG A 78 -12.47 21.74 17.81
C ARG A 78 -12.63 20.40 18.51
N ILE A 79 -11.54 19.68 18.77
CA ILE A 79 -11.61 18.37 19.43
C ILE A 79 -11.34 18.54 20.92
N ASP A 80 -12.35 19.01 21.65
CA ASP A 80 -12.41 18.96 23.11
C ASP A 80 -12.49 17.50 23.58
N PHE A 81 -11.38 16.95 24.04
CA PHE A 81 -11.26 15.64 24.69
C PHE A 81 -11.85 15.65 26.11
N ASN A 82 -13.12 16.04 26.28
CA ASN A 82 -13.75 15.96 27.60
C ASN A 82 -15.26 15.76 27.53
N LYS A 83 -15.69 14.48 27.56
CA LYS A 83 -16.90 13.92 28.22
C LYS A 83 -17.31 12.60 27.57
N THR A 84 -16.69 11.49 27.97
CA THR A 84 -17.37 10.20 27.96
C THR A 84 -17.91 9.94 29.37
N LYS A 85 -19.15 10.35 29.60
CA LYS A 85 -19.95 9.86 30.73
C LYS A 85 -20.12 8.34 30.57
N ALA A 86 -19.71 7.60 31.59
CA ALA A 86 -20.06 6.21 31.75
C ALA A 86 -21.59 6.05 31.81
N VAL A 87 -22.15 5.27 30.89
CA VAL A 87 -23.53 4.76 30.99
C VAL A 87 -23.49 3.26 30.73
N LEU A 88 -23.46 2.49 31.80
CA LEU A 88 -23.84 1.08 31.82
C LEU A 88 -25.37 1.01 31.77
N PRO A 89 -26.00 0.32 30.81
CA PRO A 89 -27.38 -0.11 30.99
C PRO A 89 -27.38 -1.44 31.74
N ALA A 90 -27.75 -1.39 33.03
CA ALA A 90 -28.14 -2.57 33.79
C ALA A 90 -29.42 -3.15 33.18
N LYS A 91 -29.29 -4.25 32.43
CA LYS A 91 -30.44 -4.99 31.90
C LYS A 91 -30.97 -5.91 33.01
N LYS A 92 -32.15 -5.52 33.48
CA LYS A 92 -33.08 -6.19 34.40
C LYS A 92 -33.08 -7.72 34.20
N ALA A 93 -32.87 -8.44 35.30
CA ALA A 93 -33.00 -9.89 35.36
C ALA A 93 -34.49 -10.29 35.23
N GLU A 94 -34.80 -11.13 34.25
CA GLU A 94 -36.04 -11.90 34.17
C GLU A 94 -35.77 -13.39 34.40
N PRO A 95 -36.75 -14.14 34.93
CA PRO A 95 -36.50 -15.40 35.64
C PRO A 95 -36.29 -16.58 34.68
N ARG A 96 -35.32 -17.42 35.03
CA ARG A 96 -35.03 -18.72 34.38
C ARG A 96 -36.30 -19.58 34.29
N PRO A 97 -36.67 -20.07 33.10
CA PRO A 97 -37.43 -21.31 32.99
C PRO A 97 -36.48 -22.52 33.09
N LYS A 98 -37.02 -23.61 33.64
CA LYS A 98 -36.40 -24.91 33.93
C LYS A 98 -35.62 -25.52 32.75
N PRO A 99 -34.60 -26.36 33.02
CA PRO A 99 -33.83 -27.03 31.98
C PRO A 99 -34.65 -28.17 31.36
N ALA A 100 -35.07 -27.99 30.11
CA ALA A 100 -35.58 -29.07 29.30
C ALA A 100 -34.69 -29.24 28.06
N GLN A 101 -34.17 -30.47 27.94
CA GLN A 101 -33.63 -31.10 26.74
C GLN A 101 -32.25 -30.64 26.27
N LYS A 102 -31.24 -31.48 26.61
CA LYS A 102 -30.03 -31.67 25.81
C LYS A 102 -30.42 -31.74 24.32
N PRO A 103 -29.96 -30.83 23.46
CA PRO A 103 -29.99 -31.09 22.03
C PRO A 103 -29.01 -32.23 21.76
N GLU A 104 -29.47 -33.20 20.97
CA GLU A 104 -28.67 -34.29 20.43
C GLU A 104 -27.35 -33.78 19.85
N PRO A 105 -26.27 -34.59 19.89
CA PRO A 105 -24.99 -34.20 19.30
C PRO A 105 -25.17 -34.11 17.77
N VAL A 106 -25.46 -32.90 17.29
CA VAL A 106 -25.33 -32.54 15.89
C VAL A 106 -23.90 -32.91 15.51
N ARG A 107 -23.76 -33.90 14.64
CA ARG A 107 -22.48 -34.36 14.10
C ARG A 107 -21.71 -33.13 13.66
N LYS A 108 -20.71 -32.72 14.44
CA LYS A 108 -19.83 -31.59 14.11
C LYS A 108 -19.19 -31.93 12.78
N LYS A 109 -19.69 -31.34 11.69
CA LYS A 109 -18.95 -31.34 10.42
C LYS A 109 -17.55 -30.85 10.77
N LYS A 110 -16.53 -31.60 10.37
CA LYS A 110 -15.15 -31.19 10.56
C LYS A 110 -14.95 -29.94 9.70
N ILE A 111 -14.98 -28.77 10.34
CA ILE A 111 -14.79 -27.49 9.68
C ILE A 111 -13.28 -27.34 9.48
N GLU A 112 -12.84 -27.35 8.23
CA GLU A 112 -11.44 -27.12 7.88
C GLU A 112 -11.21 -25.61 7.76
N LEU A 113 -10.40 -25.06 8.66
CA LEU A 113 -10.04 -23.64 8.64
C LEU A 113 -8.92 -23.41 7.62
N PRO A 114 -8.94 -22.28 6.88
CA PRO A 114 -7.89 -21.96 5.93
C PRO A 114 -6.57 -21.67 6.66
N SER A 115 -5.45 -22.06 6.03
CA SER A 115 -4.12 -21.86 6.59
C SER A 115 -3.67 -20.40 6.43
N LEU A 116 -3.53 -19.68 7.54
CA LEU A 116 -2.98 -18.33 7.55
C LEU A 116 -1.46 -18.39 7.44
N ASN A 117 -0.91 -17.93 6.31
CA ASN A 117 0.54 -17.88 6.08
C ASN A 117 1.20 -16.68 6.77
N GLY A 118 0.46 -15.59 6.98
CA GLY A 118 1.00 -14.38 7.60
C GLY A 118 0.03 -13.22 7.59
N ILE A 119 0.42 -12.13 8.26
CA ILE A 119 -0.30 -10.87 8.29
C ILE A 119 0.69 -9.76 7.92
N MET A 120 0.32 -8.93 6.96
CA MET A 120 1.10 -7.79 6.52
C MET A 120 0.46 -6.49 7.02
N ALA A 121 1.26 -5.59 7.55
CA ALA A 121 0.85 -4.22 7.82
C ALA A 121 1.21 -3.35 6.62
N VAL A 122 0.23 -2.66 6.04
CA VAL A 122 0.40 -1.71 4.95
C VAL A 122 0.05 -0.33 5.48
N TYR A 123 0.99 0.60 5.33
CA TYR A 123 0.74 1.99 5.64
C TYR A 123 -0.04 2.62 4.50
N SER A 124 -1.25 3.07 4.79
CA SER A 124 -2.05 3.88 3.88
C SER A 124 -1.32 5.20 3.64
N THR A 125 -1.67 5.84 2.52
CA THR A 125 -1.16 7.18 2.18
C THR A 125 -1.50 8.21 3.24
N ASP A 126 -2.53 7.95 4.05
CA ASP A 126 -3.01 8.82 5.15
C ASP A 126 -2.33 8.53 6.50
N GLY A 127 -1.36 7.61 6.54
CA GLY A 127 -0.64 7.20 7.75
C GLY A 127 -1.34 6.10 8.56
N ASP A 128 -2.56 5.73 8.19
CA ASP A 128 -3.29 4.63 8.82
C ASP A 128 -2.65 3.27 8.52
N VAL A 129 -2.60 2.41 9.53
CA VAL A 129 -2.12 1.03 9.38
C VAL A 129 -3.29 0.13 8.98
N VAL A 130 -3.23 -0.42 7.77
CA VAL A 130 -4.19 -1.41 7.26
C VAL A 130 -3.53 -2.78 7.30
N TYR A 131 -4.19 -3.75 7.93
CA TYR A 131 -3.70 -5.13 7.97
C TYR A 131 -4.30 -5.96 6.82
N LEU A 132 -3.43 -6.70 6.13
CA LEU A 132 -3.78 -7.66 5.08
C LEU A 132 -3.42 -9.07 5.54
N ALA A 133 -4.31 -10.02 5.27
CA ALA A 133 -4.07 -11.43 5.59
C ALA A 133 -3.48 -12.15 4.36
N VAL A 134 -2.46 -12.98 4.55
CA VAL A 134 -1.90 -13.83 3.50
C VAL A 134 -2.40 -15.25 3.73
N ILE A 135 -3.28 -15.73 2.85
CA ILE A 135 -3.90 -17.04 2.93
C ILE A 135 -3.70 -17.75 1.59
N ASP A 136 -3.16 -18.96 1.63
CA ASP A 136 -2.77 -19.75 0.45
C ASP A 136 -1.89 -18.95 -0.52
N GLY A 137 -0.97 -18.16 0.02
CA GLY A 137 -0.07 -17.29 -0.74
C GLY A 137 -0.73 -16.08 -1.42
N LYS A 138 -2.01 -15.80 -1.16
CA LYS A 138 -2.73 -14.64 -1.69
C LYS A 138 -3.07 -13.65 -0.60
N THR A 139 -2.89 -12.36 -0.89
CA THR A 139 -3.29 -11.27 0.00
C THR A 139 -4.81 -11.08 -0.04
N ARG A 140 -5.40 -10.91 1.15
CA ARG A 140 -6.83 -10.74 1.37
C ARG A 140 -7.08 -9.55 2.29
N GLU A 141 -8.08 -8.77 1.94
CA GLU A 141 -8.53 -7.60 2.69
C GLU A 141 -9.70 -7.96 3.61
N LYS A 142 -10.01 -7.05 4.55
CA LYS A 142 -11.23 -7.13 5.35
C LYS A 142 -12.46 -7.27 4.45
N LYS A 143 -13.43 -8.08 4.87
CA LYS A 143 -14.64 -8.50 4.13
C LYS A 143 -14.40 -9.38 2.90
N SER A 144 -13.16 -9.79 2.62
CA SER A 144 -12.90 -10.76 1.55
C SER A 144 -13.39 -12.16 1.93
N ARG A 145 -13.80 -12.93 0.92
CA ARG A 145 -14.22 -14.33 1.07
C ARG A 145 -13.07 -15.30 0.81
N VAL A 146 -12.94 -16.31 1.66
CA VAL A 146 -11.95 -17.40 1.55
C VAL A 146 -12.69 -18.72 1.74
N GLY A 147 -12.89 -19.46 0.64
CA GLY A 147 -13.78 -20.62 0.64
C GLY A 147 -15.19 -20.22 1.06
N ASP A 148 -15.67 -20.80 2.16
CA ASP A 148 -16.97 -20.48 2.74
C ASP A 148 -16.93 -19.47 3.90
N PHE A 149 -15.75 -18.95 4.23
CA PHE A 149 -15.58 -17.98 5.30
C PHE A 149 -15.48 -16.55 4.75
N VAL A 150 -15.95 -15.60 5.55
CA VAL A 150 -15.76 -14.16 5.34
C VAL A 150 -14.83 -13.62 6.41
N ILE A 151 -13.83 -12.84 5.99
CA ILE A 151 -12.91 -12.18 6.92
C ILE A 151 -13.61 -10.94 7.52
N GLU A 152 -14.02 -10.99 8.79
CA GLU A 152 -14.67 -9.84 9.43
C GLU A 152 -13.65 -8.82 9.94
N ARG A 153 -12.51 -9.30 10.45
CA ARG A 153 -11.48 -8.46 11.07
C ARG A 153 -10.09 -9.06 10.84
N ILE A 154 -9.12 -8.18 10.65
CA ILE A 154 -7.69 -8.49 10.52
C ILE A 154 -6.95 -7.55 11.48
N ASP A 155 -6.20 -8.13 12.41
CA ASP A 155 -5.34 -7.40 13.35
C ASP A 155 -3.93 -8.03 13.33
N ALA A 156 -2.95 -7.36 13.96
CA ALA A 156 -1.60 -7.91 14.16
C ALA A 156 -1.57 -9.30 14.83
N LYS A 157 -2.57 -9.65 15.65
CA LYS A 157 -2.63 -10.92 16.37
C LYS A 157 -3.19 -12.09 15.55
N GLY A 158 -3.94 -11.81 14.48
CA GLY A 158 -4.72 -12.85 13.81
C GLY A 158 -5.87 -12.31 12.96
N ILE A 159 -6.63 -13.24 12.39
CA ILE A 159 -7.83 -12.96 11.62
C ILE A 159 -9.06 -13.54 12.30
N LEU A 160 -10.19 -12.86 12.14
CA LEU A 160 -11.50 -13.35 12.57
C LEU A 160 -12.31 -13.73 11.32
N LEU A 161 -12.59 -15.01 11.20
CA LEU A 161 -13.38 -15.61 10.12
C LEU A 161 -14.80 -15.84 10.59
N ALA A 162 -15.79 -15.60 9.74
CA ALA A 162 -17.18 -15.88 10.01
C ALA A 162 -17.82 -16.74 8.91
N GLN A 163 -18.65 -17.69 9.32
CA GLN A 163 -19.46 -18.55 8.44
C GLN A 163 -20.76 -18.89 9.17
N ASN A 164 -21.92 -18.67 8.54
CA ASN A 164 -23.23 -19.09 9.06
C ASN A 164 -23.52 -18.71 10.52
N LYS A 165 -23.15 -17.48 10.94
CA LYS A 165 -23.27 -16.92 12.32
C LYS A 165 -22.29 -17.46 13.35
N GLU A 166 -21.41 -18.38 12.97
CA GLU A 166 -20.28 -18.80 13.80
C GLU A 166 -19.03 -18.02 13.39
N SER A 167 -18.15 -17.78 14.36
CA SER A 167 -16.89 -17.08 14.15
C SER A 167 -15.72 -17.85 14.75
N TRP A 168 -14.59 -17.80 14.05
CA TRP A 168 -13.34 -18.45 14.44
C TRP A 168 -12.20 -17.45 14.38
N PHE A 169 -11.36 -17.48 15.41
CA PHE A 169 -10.14 -16.70 15.45
C PHE A 169 -8.96 -17.57 15.03
N VAL A 170 -8.20 -17.14 14.04
CA VAL A 170 -6.98 -17.79 13.57
C VAL A 170 -5.79 -16.89 13.94
N PRO A 171 -4.89 -17.33 14.83
CA PRO A 171 -3.75 -16.53 15.26
C PRO A 171 -2.72 -16.36 14.14
N ALA A 172 -2.03 -15.23 14.14
CA ALA A 172 -0.90 -14.99 13.23
C ALA A 172 0.23 -15.99 13.53
N PRO A 173 0.92 -16.51 12.50
CA PRO A 173 2.08 -17.36 12.71
C PRO A 173 3.21 -16.58 13.38
N THR A 174 3.80 -17.18 14.43
CA THR A 174 4.99 -16.64 15.08
C THR A 174 6.20 -16.89 14.18
N VAL A 175 6.94 -15.85 13.83
CA VAL A 175 8.19 -15.96 13.09
C VAL A 175 9.33 -15.95 14.11
N GLU A 176 10.02 -17.08 14.26
CA GLU A 176 11.25 -17.17 15.03
C GLU A 176 12.44 -16.98 14.10
N PHE A 177 13.27 -15.97 14.36
CA PHE A 177 14.51 -15.74 13.62
C PHE A 177 15.67 -16.35 14.39
N SER A 178 16.37 -17.30 13.79
CA SER A 178 17.68 -17.72 14.26
C SER A 178 18.71 -16.69 13.80
N VAL A 179 19.20 -15.86 14.72
CA VAL A 179 20.34 -14.98 14.44
C VAL A 179 21.60 -15.80 14.71
N ASP A 180 22.35 -16.09 13.65
CA ASP A 180 23.62 -16.82 13.74
C ASP A 180 24.71 -15.87 14.23
N THR A 181 24.93 -15.82 15.54
CA THR A 181 25.96 -14.99 16.19
C THR A 181 27.33 -15.69 16.17
N SER A 182 27.81 -16.06 14.97
CA SER A 182 29.09 -16.77 14.79
C SER A 182 30.16 -15.94 14.07
N MET A 183 30.29 -14.65 14.41
CA MET A 183 31.42 -13.82 13.97
C MET A 183 31.90 -12.90 15.10
N GLU A 184 32.53 -13.49 16.11
CA GLU A 184 33.55 -12.85 16.94
C GLU A 184 34.55 -13.96 17.33
N GLU A 185 35.64 -14.07 16.57
CA GLU A 185 36.95 -14.56 17.03
C GLU A 185 38.06 -14.05 16.09
#